data_AF-A0A2P8MIJ5-F1
#
_entry.id   AF-A0A2P8MIJ5-F1
#
_cell.length_a   1.000
_cell.length_b   1.000
_cell.length_c   1.000
_cell.angle_alpha   90.00
_cell.angle_beta   90.00
_cell.angle_gamma   90.00
#
_symmetry.space_group_name_H-M   'P 1'
#
loop_
_entity.id
_entity.type
_entity.pdbx_description
1 polymer ?
#
loop_
_entity_poly.entity_id
_entity_poly.type
_entity_poly.pdbx_seq_one_letter_code
_entity_poly.pdbx_strand_id
1 'polypeptide(L)'
;MKYRVIIITDGDKIAKKAAEKAAGNINGRCISISSGNPSKITGDEVLRLIKCAKKDPVIVMVDDKGDIGRGKGEEIVQYIVKSQEIKVIGMIAVASNTLGSGIKVDYSIDKCGNKIECAVDKYGNARHNKVIIGDTVNTINPNQIPVIIGIGDPGKMDGCDDFNKGCPILTNAIKLLINVYNERSVYKN
;
A
#
# COMPACT_ATOMS: atom_id res chain seq x y z
N MET A 1 16.75 4.53 15.68
CA MET A 1 16.39 3.88 14.40
C MET A 1 14.95 4.27 14.06
N LYS A 2 14.64 4.67 12.82
CA LYS A 2 13.25 4.98 12.42
C LYS A 2 12.59 3.72 11.85
N TYR A 3 11.31 3.49 12.16
CA TYR A 3 10.55 2.37 11.62
C TYR A 3 10.20 2.63 10.15
N ARG A 4 10.57 1.73 9.23
CA ARG A 4 10.20 1.86 7.82
C ARG A 4 8.75 1.40 7.64
N VAL A 5 7.91 2.25 7.09
CA VAL A 5 6.49 1.97 6.90
C VAL A 5 6.13 1.94 5.43
N ILE A 6 5.40 0.90 5.04
CA ILE A 6 4.74 0.77 3.75
C ILE A 6 3.23 0.80 3.98
N ILE A 7 2.54 1.65 3.23
CA ILE A 7 1.08 1.82 3.32
C ILE A 7 0.42 1.01 2.19
N ILE A 8 -0.69 0.33 2.45
CA ILE A 8 -1.51 -0.35 1.43
C ILE A 8 -2.91 0.26 1.47
N THR A 9 -3.43 0.72 0.33
CA THR A 9 -4.73 1.42 0.25
C THR A 9 -5.91 0.48 0.05
N ASP A 10 -5.97 -0.60 0.84
CA ASP A 10 -7.09 -1.54 0.93
C ASP A 10 -7.05 -2.22 2.30
N GLY A 11 -8.21 -2.37 2.92
CA GLY A 11 -8.38 -2.91 4.25
C GLY A 11 -9.37 -4.05 4.33
N ASP A 12 -9.86 -4.58 3.21
CA ASP A 12 -10.81 -5.69 3.20
C ASP A 12 -10.22 -6.99 3.78
N LYS A 13 -11.06 -7.99 4.06
CA LYS A 13 -10.63 -9.25 4.70
C LYS A 13 -9.65 -10.06 3.83
N ILE A 14 -9.74 -9.96 2.51
CA ILE A 14 -8.90 -10.66 1.55
C ILE A 14 -7.56 -9.93 1.43
N ALA A 15 -7.60 -8.60 1.26
CA ALA A 15 -6.42 -7.74 1.24
C ALA A 15 -5.61 -7.86 2.53
N LYS A 16 -6.27 -7.93 3.70
CA LYS A 16 -5.63 -8.21 4.98
C LYS A 16 -4.81 -9.49 4.97
N LYS A 17 -5.40 -10.60 4.54
CA LYS A 17 -4.70 -11.90 4.48
C LYS A 17 -3.51 -11.84 3.52
N ALA A 18 -3.68 -11.14 2.39
CA ALA A 18 -2.61 -10.93 1.44
C ALA A 18 -1.46 -10.10 2.05
N ALA A 19 -1.77 -9.01 2.74
CA ALA A 19 -0.80 -8.15 3.41
C ALA A 19 -0.04 -8.90 4.53
N GLU A 20 -0.73 -9.72 5.32
CA GLU A 20 -0.10 -10.59 6.32
C GLU A 20 0.90 -11.57 5.69
N LYS A 21 0.48 -12.23 4.61
CA LYS A 21 1.32 -13.18 3.88
C LYS A 21 2.53 -12.51 3.25
N ALA A 22 2.32 -11.40 2.55
CA ALA A 22 3.37 -10.64 1.89
C ALA A 22 4.38 -10.07 2.91
N ALA A 23 3.91 -9.55 4.05
CA ALA A 23 4.77 -9.14 5.16
C ALA A 23 5.67 -10.29 5.64
N GLY A 24 5.12 -11.50 5.80
CA GLY A 24 5.90 -12.67 6.18
C GLY A 24 6.99 -13.01 5.16
N ASN A 25 6.65 -12.97 3.86
CA ASN A 25 7.56 -13.30 2.77
C ASN A 25 8.76 -12.36 2.64
N ILE A 26 8.64 -11.12 3.11
CA ILE A 26 9.74 -10.13 3.12
C ILE A 26 10.37 -9.96 4.51
N ASN A 27 10.08 -10.86 5.45
CA ASN A 27 10.50 -10.78 6.85
C ASN A 27 10.10 -9.44 7.54
N GLY A 28 9.00 -8.83 7.12
CA GLY A 28 8.40 -7.64 7.71
C GLY A 28 7.32 -7.96 8.75
N ARG A 29 6.58 -6.93 9.17
CA ARG A 29 5.41 -7.05 10.07
C ARG A 29 4.19 -6.35 9.48
N CYS A 30 3.08 -7.06 9.35
CA CYS A 30 1.78 -6.44 9.10
C CYS A 30 1.13 -6.03 10.44
N ILE A 31 0.65 -4.79 10.55
CA ILE A 31 -0.24 -4.37 11.63
C ILE A 31 -1.66 -4.81 11.24
N SER A 32 -1.97 -6.09 11.44
CA SER A 32 -3.22 -6.71 11.01
C SER A 32 -4.50 -6.01 11.50
N ILE A 33 -4.43 -5.29 12.62
CA ILE A 33 -5.57 -4.53 13.18
C ILE A 33 -5.81 -3.20 12.46
N SER A 34 -4.85 -2.73 11.64
CA SER A 34 -5.05 -1.55 10.77
C SER A 34 -5.99 -1.81 9.59
N SER A 35 -6.26 -3.08 9.25
CA SER A 35 -7.28 -3.42 8.27
C SER A 35 -8.66 -2.96 8.72
N GLY A 36 -9.55 -2.75 7.77
CA GLY A 36 -10.96 -2.45 7.97
C GLY A 36 -11.46 -1.66 6.77
N ASN A 37 -12.68 -1.92 6.32
CA ASN A 37 -13.29 -1.22 5.19
C ASN A 37 -14.64 -0.61 5.67
N PRO A 38 -14.66 0.64 6.18
CA PRO A 38 -13.51 1.56 6.34
C PRO A 38 -12.64 1.26 7.57
N SER A 39 -11.49 1.94 7.64
CA SER A 39 -10.51 1.86 8.74
C SER A 39 -11.16 2.22 10.08
N LYS A 40 -10.85 1.44 11.13
CA LYS A 40 -11.51 1.60 12.45
C LYS A 40 -10.63 2.22 13.52
N ILE A 41 -9.32 1.96 13.48
CA ILE A 41 -8.35 2.47 14.45
C ILE A 41 -7.91 3.89 14.10
N THR A 42 -7.43 4.62 15.10
CA THR A 42 -6.95 6.01 14.97
C THR A 42 -5.48 6.07 14.54
N GLY A 43 -5.04 7.24 14.06
CA GLY A 43 -3.63 7.48 13.74
C GLY A 43 -2.70 7.21 14.93
N ASP A 44 -3.06 7.65 16.14
CA ASP A 44 -2.28 7.42 17.36
C ASP A 44 -2.15 5.93 17.72
N GLU A 45 -3.23 5.16 17.56
CA GLU A 45 -3.19 3.71 17.78
C GLU A 45 -2.25 3.03 16.79
N VAL A 46 -2.31 3.41 15.51
CA VAL A 46 -1.38 2.93 14.48
C VAL A 46 0.07 3.26 14.85
N LEU A 47 0.35 4.51 15.25
CA LEU A 47 1.70 4.93 15.67
C LEU A 47 2.23 4.08 16.83
N ARG A 48 1.41 3.83 17.86
CA ARG A 48 1.79 2.98 19.00
C ARG A 48 2.10 1.55 18.56
N LEU A 49 1.27 0.98 17.68
CA LEU A 49 1.45 -0.39 17.19
C LEU A 49 2.69 -0.55 16.31
N ILE A 50 3.00 0.44 15.46
CA ILE A 50 4.23 0.45 14.65
C ILE A 50 5.46 0.41 15.56
N LYS A 51 5.47 1.17 16.65
CA LYS A 51 6.58 1.20 17.62
C LYS A 51 6.76 -0.11 18.39
N CYS A 52 5.74 -0.96 18.45
CA CYS A 52 5.83 -2.29 19.05
C CYS A 52 6.24 -3.38 18.05
N ALA A 53 6.41 -3.05 16.76
CA ALA A 53 6.74 -4.02 15.73
C ALA A 53 8.17 -4.57 15.92
N LYS A 54 8.28 -5.90 16.05
CA LYS A 54 9.56 -6.61 16.17
C LYS A 54 10.28 -6.84 14.83
N LYS A 55 9.66 -6.48 13.71
CA LYS A 55 10.19 -6.67 12.36
C LYS A 55 9.98 -5.41 11.53
N ASP A 56 10.86 -5.22 10.56
CA ASP A 56 10.92 -4.05 9.69
C ASP A 56 11.16 -4.53 8.24
N PRO A 57 10.45 -3.99 7.23
CA PRO A 57 9.48 -2.89 7.32
C PRO A 57 8.14 -3.31 7.94
N VAL A 58 7.40 -2.30 8.40
CA VAL A 58 6.05 -2.41 8.93
C VAL A 58 5.03 -2.07 7.83
N ILE A 59 4.04 -2.91 7.65
CA ILE A 59 2.94 -2.73 6.70
C ILE A 59 1.70 -2.27 7.46
N VAL A 60 1.10 -1.19 6.98
CA VAL A 60 -0.13 -0.60 7.49
C VAL A 60 -1.15 -0.56 6.35
N MET A 61 -2.38 -0.99 6.62
CA MET A 61 -3.49 -0.87 5.69
C MET A 61 -4.30 0.37 6.03
N VAL A 62 -4.77 1.07 5.02
CA VAL A 62 -5.69 2.19 5.12
C VAL A 62 -6.78 2.02 4.06
N ASP A 63 -8.01 2.33 4.44
CA ASP A 63 -9.18 2.17 3.58
C ASP A 63 -10.30 3.10 4.07
N ASP A 64 -10.88 3.87 3.15
CA ASP A 64 -11.94 4.85 3.39
C ASP A 64 -13.29 4.47 2.77
N LYS A 65 -13.41 3.30 2.10
CA LYS A 65 -14.63 2.87 1.39
C LYS A 65 -15.21 3.92 0.41
N GLY A 66 -14.39 4.88 -0.01
CA GLY A 66 -14.82 5.96 -0.90
C GLY A 66 -15.66 7.05 -0.22
N ASP A 67 -15.61 7.16 1.12
CA ASP A 67 -16.19 8.31 1.82
C ASP A 67 -15.54 9.61 1.33
N ILE A 68 -16.36 10.54 0.86
CA ILE A 68 -15.92 11.84 0.33
C ILE A 68 -15.69 12.79 1.50
N GLY A 69 -14.42 13.06 1.85
CA GLY A 69 -14.02 13.94 2.95
C GLY A 69 -12.64 13.57 3.52
N ARG A 70 -12.26 14.14 4.68
CA ARG A 70 -11.11 13.64 5.47
C ARG A 70 -11.47 12.29 6.08
N GLY A 71 -11.33 11.24 5.28
CA GLY A 71 -11.51 9.86 5.72
C GLY A 71 -10.49 9.48 6.80
N LYS A 72 -10.80 8.44 7.57
CA LYS A 72 -9.91 7.92 8.61
C LYS A 72 -8.59 7.42 8.02
N GLY A 73 -8.60 6.92 6.80
CA GLY A 73 -7.43 6.51 6.02
C GLY A 73 -6.49 7.68 5.77
N GLU A 74 -7.00 8.80 5.24
CA GLU A 74 -6.21 10.03 5.09
C GLU A 74 -5.63 10.49 6.43
N GLU A 75 -6.44 10.49 7.51
CA GLU A 75 -5.99 10.86 8.84
C GLU A 75 -4.81 9.96 9.28
N ILE A 76 -4.94 8.64 9.19
CA ILE A 76 -3.87 7.69 9.53
C ILE A 76 -2.60 8.02 8.74
N VAL A 77 -2.70 8.26 7.43
CA VAL A 77 -1.55 8.63 6.59
C VAL A 77 -0.89 9.91 7.12
N GLN A 78 -1.67 10.95 7.47
CA GLN A 78 -1.13 12.20 8.02
C GLN A 78 -0.37 11.98 9.33
N TYR A 79 -0.89 11.16 10.25
CA TYR A 79 -0.20 10.86 11.52
C TYR A 79 1.14 10.12 11.28
N ILE A 80 1.14 9.13 10.38
CA ILE A 80 2.35 8.36 10.06
C ILE A 80 3.41 9.26 9.39
N VAL A 81 3.02 10.06 8.40
CA VAL A 81 3.94 10.94 7.65
C VAL A 81 4.54 12.03 8.54
N LYS A 82 3.77 12.59 9.50
CA LYS A 82 4.24 13.65 10.39
C LYS A 82 5.12 13.14 11.54
N SER A 83 5.14 11.84 11.81
CA SER A 83 5.91 11.26 12.91
C SER A 83 7.42 11.31 12.65
N GLN A 84 8.18 11.85 13.60
CA GLN A 84 9.64 11.90 13.50
C GLN A 84 10.31 10.54 13.70
N GLU A 85 9.61 9.58 14.31
CA GLU A 85 10.10 8.23 14.61
C GLU A 85 9.83 7.23 13.47
N ILE A 86 8.97 7.60 12.52
CA ILE A 86 8.58 6.77 11.39
C ILE A 86 9.23 7.31 10.11
N LYS A 87 9.57 6.38 9.22
CA LYS A 87 10.02 6.66 7.87
C LYS A 87 9.07 5.98 6.89
N VAL A 88 8.10 6.72 6.34
CA VAL A 88 7.30 6.20 5.22
C VAL A 88 8.24 6.02 4.04
N ILE A 89 8.37 4.79 3.55
CA ILE A 89 9.22 4.47 2.40
C ILE A 89 8.42 4.37 1.10
N GLY A 90 7.10 4.16 1.19
CA GLY A 90 6.21 4.22 0.05
C GLY A 90 4.80 3.71 0.34
N MET A 91 4.02 3.63 -0.73
CA MET A 91 2.64 3.14 -0.71
C MET A 91 2.38 2.18 -1.88
N ILE A 92 1.58 1.16 -1.59
CA ILE A 92 0.94 0.30 -2.57
C ILE A 92 -0.46 0.87 -2.84
N ALA A 93 -0.64 1.45 -4.02
CA ALA A 93 -1.92 1.99 -4.49
C ALA A 93 -2.75 0.88 -5.13
N VAL A 94 -3.87 0.55 -4.51
CA VAL A 94 -4.79 -0.52 -4.96
C VAL A 94 -5.85 0.05 -5.88
N ALA A 95 -6.01 -0.55 -7.05
CA ALA A 95 -7.06 -0.20 -7.99
C ALA A 95 -8.42 -0.74 -7.54
N SER A 96 -9.46 0.08 -7.69
CA SER A 96 -10.86 -0.30 -7.47
C SER A 96 -11.74 0.12 -8.66
N ASN A 97 -13.00 -0.28 -8.65
CA ASN A 97 -13.97 0.07 -9.70
C ASN A 97 -14.75 1.36 -9.38
N THR A 98 -14.18 2.26 -8.57
CA THR A 98 -14.77 3.56 -8.28
C THR A 98 -14.42 4.61 -9.35
N LEU A 99 -15.08 5.75 -9.28
CA LEU A 99 -14.71 6.95 -10.03
C LEU A 99 -13.86 7.86 -9.14
N GLY A 100 -12.94 8.62 -9.73
CA GLY A 100 -12.11 9.57 -9.00
C GLY A 100 -10.94 10.10 -9.81
N SER A 101 -10.17 11.01 -9.22
CA SER A 101 -8.94 11.55 -9.82
C SER A 101 -7.80 10.53 -9.84
N GLY A 102 -7.84 9.56 -8.92
CA GLY A 102 -6.80 8.57 -8.74
C GLY A 102 -5.50 9.15 -8.20
N ILE A 103 -4.45 8.31 -8.26
CA ILE A 103 -3.10 8.69 -7.89
C ILE A 103 -2.11 8.25 -8.97
N LYS A 104 -1.14 9.13 -9.26
CA LYS A 104 -0.05 8.81 -10.19
C LYS A 104 0.93 7.85 -9.52
N VAL A 105 1.22 6.73 -10.17
CA VAL A 105 2.19 5.73 -9.71
C VAL A 105 3.55 5.91 -10.39
N ASP A 106 4.59 5.44 -9.72
CA ASP A 106 5.94 5.32 -10.31
C ASP A 106 5.99 4.13 -11.27
N TYR A 107 5.48 2.99 -10.82
CA TYR A 107 5.35 1.72 -11.56
C TYR A 107 4.13 0.96 -11.05
N SER A 108 3.76 -0.11 -11.73
CA SER A 108 2.82 -1.11 -11.21
C SER A 108 3.38 -2.52 -11.34
N ILE A 109 2.80 -3.46 -10.60
CA ILE A 109 2.90 -4.89 -10.90
C ILE A 109 1.57 -5.35 -11.50
N ASP A 110 1.61 -5.91 -12.71
CA ASP A 110 0.42 -6.50 -13.34
C ASP A 110 0.06 -7.85 -12.72
N LYS A 111 -1.09 -8.42 -13.10
CA LYS A 111 -1.53 -9.73 -12.61
C LYS A 111 -0.62 -10.90 -13.03
N CYS A 112 0.28 -10.69 -13.99
CA CYS A 112 1.28 -11.67 -14.40
C CYS A 112 2.59 -11.54 -13.61
N GLY A 113 2.70 -10.55 -12.72
CA GLY A 113 3.89 -10.29 -11.92
C GLY A 113 4.93 -9.41 -12.61
N ASN A 114 4.61 -8.80 -13.75
CA ASN A 114 5.54 -7.93 -14.47
C ASN A 114 5.55 -6.53 -13.89
N LYS A 115 6.75 -5.94 -13.76
CA LYS A 115 6.88 -4.50 -13.55
C LYS A 115 6.50 -3.77 -14.83
N ILE A 116 5.52 -2.89 -14.75
CA ILE A 116 5.08 -2.04 -15.86
C ILE A 116 5.15 -0.56 -15.48
N GLU A 117 5.24 0.31 -16.48
CA GLU A 117 5.29 1.76 -16.27
C GLU A 117 3.93 2.43 -16.12
N CYS A 118 2.86 1.76 -16.55
CA CYS A 118 1.51 2.26 -16.45
C CYS A 118 0.80 1.77 -15.18
N ALA A 119 -0.36 2.35 -14.90
CA ALA A 119 -1.29 1.88 -13.90
C ALA A 119 -1.94 0.56 -14.34
N VAL A 120 -2.63 -0.09 -13.41
CA VAL A 120 -3.46 -1.26 -13.66
C VAL A 120 -4.91 -1.00 -13.27
N ASP A 121 -5.83 -1.80 -13.79
CA ASP A 121 -7.20 -1.86 -13.28
C ASP A 121 -7.30 -2.78 -12.04
N LYS A 122 -8.51 -2.90 -11.50
CA LYS A 122 -8.80 -3.76 -10.33
C LYS A 122 -8.41 -5.23 -10.54
N TYR A 123 -8.40 -5.71 -11.77
CA TYR A 123 -8.05 -7.10 -12.10
C TYR A 123 -6.55 -7.27 -12.39
N GLY A 124 -5.77 -6.19 -12.31
CA GLY A 124 -4.33 -6.19 -12.57
C GLY A 124 -3.97 -6.14 -14.06
N ASN A 125 -4.90 -5.73 -14.94
CA ASN A 125 -4.59 -5.50 -16.35
C ASN A 125 -4.01 -4.09 -16.55
N ALA A 126 -3.03 -3.97 -17.44
CA ALA A 126 -2.38 -2.69 -17.75
C ALA A 126 -3.37 -1.66 -18.34
N ARG A 127 -3.20 -0.39 -17.94
CA ARG A 127 -3.89 0.78 -18.50
C ARG A 127 -2.97 1.57 -19.41
N HIS A 128 -3.52 2.56 -20.12
CA HIS A 128 -2.74 3.45 -21.00
C HIS A 128 -2.10 4.66 -20.29
N ASN A 129 -2.40 4.88 -19.01
CA ASN A 129 -1.89 6.00 -18.23
C ASN A 129 -1.17 5.51 -16.95
N LYS A 130 -0.58 6.42 -16.18
CA LYS A 130 0.07 6.10 -14.89
C LYS A 130 -0.83 6.36 -13.68
N VAL A 131 -2.15 6.41 -13.86
CA VAL A 131 -3.09 6.81 -12.79
C VAL A 131 -3.90 5.61 -12.32
N ILE A 132 -3.66 5.18 -11.07
CA ILE A 132 -4.50 4.18 -10.39
C ILE A 132 -5.75 4.87 -9.89
N ILE A 133 -6.91 4.33 -10.25
CA ILE A 133 -8.19 4.75 -9.67
C ILE A 133 -8.52 3.78 -8.55
N GLY A 134 -8.70 4.31 -7.35
CA GLY A 134 -9.07 3.57 -6.14
C GLY A 134 -9.93 4.45 -5.26
N ASP A 135 -10.67 3.86 -4.34
CA ASP A 135 -11.54 4.58 -3.42
C ASP A 135 -10.73 5.35 -2.35
N THR A 136 -9.68 4.72 -1.84
CA THR A 136 -8.83 5.27 -0.78
C THR A 136 -7.67 6.10 -1.34
N VAL A 137 -7.21 5.84 -2.56
CA VAL A 137 -6.10 6.60 -3.16
C VAL A 137 -6.49 8.06 -3.46
N ASN A 138 -7.78 8.34 -3.64
CA ASN A 138 -8.29 9.67 -3.96
C ASN A 138 -8.13 10.68 -2.80
N THR A 139 -8.02 10.19 -1.56
CA THR A 139 -7.92 11.03 -0.36
C THR A 139 -6.47 11.29 0.05
N ILE A 140 -5.49 10.65 -0.61
CA ILE A 140 -4.08 10.69 -0.22
C ILE A 140 -3.30 11.71 -1.05
N ASN A 141 -2.58 12.62 -0.38
CA ASN A 141 -1.67 13.56 -1.05
C ASN A 141 -0.38 12.84 -1.52
N PRO A 142 -0.14 12.69 -2.84
CA PRO A 142 1.01 11.95 -3.35
C PRO A 142 2.36 12.59 -2.98
N ASN A 143 2.42 13.90 -2.76
CA ASN A 143 3.68 14.61 -2.45
C ASN A 143 4.28 14.20 -1.10
N GLN A 144 3.51 13.52 -0.25
CA GLN A 144 3.95 13.00 1.05
C GLN A 144 4.52 11.59 0.99
N ILE A 145 4.42 10.92 -0.17
CA ILE A 145 4.78 9.51 -0.32
C ILE A 145 6.00 9.38 -1.27
N PRO A 146 7.14 8.82 -0.81
CA PRO A 146 8.36 8.78 -1.63
C PRO A 146 8.31 7.88 -2.87
N VAL A 147 7.56 6.78 -2.79
CA VAL A 147 7.42 5.78 -3.87
C VAL A 147 5.98 5.27 -3.85
N ILE A 148 5.33 5.22 -5.01
CA ILE A 148 3.96 4.73 -5.17
C ILE A 148 3.97 3.62 -6.22
N ILE A 149 3.64 2.39 -5.80
CA ILE A 149 3.52 1.24 -6.71
C ILE A 149 2.04 0.85 -6.85
N GLY A 150 1.56 0.74 -8.08
CA GLY A 150 0.18 0.32 -8.37
C GLY A 150 0.02 -1.20 -8.42
N ILE A 151 -1.12 -1.70 -7.96
CA ILE A 151 -1.56 -3.08 -8.16
C ILE A 151 -3.09 -3.16 -8.33
N GLY A 152 -3.57 -4.29 -8.83
CA GLY A 152 -4.99 -4.65 -8.74
C GLY A 152 -5.39 -5.06 -7.33
N ASP A 153 -6.53 -5.75 -7.20
CA ASP A 153 -7.11 -6.12 -5.92
C ASP A 153 -6.30 -7.25 -5.22
N PRO A 154 -5.64 -6.97 -4.07
CA PRO A 154 -4.73 -7.91 -3.41
C PRO A 154 -5.43 -9.20 -2.96
N GLY A 155 -4.75 -10.33 -3.10
CA GLY A 155 -5.33 -11.64 -2.81
C GLY A 155 -6.32 -12.15 -3.85
N LYS A 156 -6.58 -11.39 -4.93
CA LYS A 156 -7.53 -11.70 -6.00
C LYS A 156 -6.82 -11.78 -7.37
N MET A 157 -7.06 -10.81 -8.25
CA MET A 157 -6.52 -10.70 -9.62
C MET A 157 -6.61 -12.01 -10.41
N ASP A 158 -7.82 -12.55 -10.60
CA ASP A 158 -8.07 -13.85 -11.26
C ASP A 158 -7.34 -15.04 -10.62
N GLY A 159 -7.06 -14.95 -9.31
CA GLY A 159 -6.30 -15.95 -8.56
C GLY A 159 -4.79 -15.87 -8.78
N CYS A 160 -4.30 -14.84 -9.48
CA CYS A 160 -2.87 -14.62 -9.66
C CYS A 160 -2.19 -14.21 -8.35
N ASP A 161 -2.89 -13.52 -7.45
CA ASP A 161 -2.36 -13.11 -6.14
C ASP A 161 -2.88 -13.97 -4.97
N ASP A 162 -3.33 -15.19 -5.26
CA ASP A 162 -3.96 -16.07 -4.28
C ASP A 162 -3.07 -16.33 -3.04
N PHE A 163 -3.71 -16.41 -1.88
CA PHE A 163 -3.05 -16.64 -0.60
C PHE A 163 -2.25 -17.95 -0.56
N ASN A 164 -2.73 -19.03 -1.18
CA ASN A 164 -2.06 -20.32 -1.21
C ASN A 164 -0.81 -20.30 -2.11
N LYS A 165 -0.77 -19.39 -3.08
CA LYS A 165 0.44 -19.10 -3.90
C LYS A 165 1.41 -18.16 -3.18
N GLY A 166 1.05 -17.70 -1.99
CA GLY A 166 1.85 -16.78 -1.18
C GLY A 166 1.70 -15.32 -1.56
N CYS A 167 0.61 -14.92 -2.22
CA CYS A 167 0.38 -13.53 -2.67
C CYS A 167 1.57 -12.97 -3.46
N PRO A 168 1.92 -13.61 -4.60
CA PRO A 168 3.12 -13.26 -5.36
C PRO A 168 3.09 -11.84 -5.92
N ILE A 169 1.92 -11.29 -6.26
CA ILE A 169 1.79 -9.96 -6.86
C ILE A 169 2.03 -8.89 -5.80
N LEU A 170 1.32 -8.97 -4.67
CA LEU A 170 1.53 -8.01 -3.57
C LEU A 170 2.95 -8.11 -3.00
N THR A 171 3.48 -9.33 -2.86
CA THR A 171 4.87 -9.55 -2.40
C THR A 171 5.87 -8.90 -3.36
N ASN A 172 5.68 -9.07 -4.68
CA ASN A 172 6.56 -8.46 -5.69
C ASN A 172 6.46 -6.93 -5.67
N ALA A 173 5.25 -6.38 -5.53
CA ALA A 173 5.04 -4.94 -5.47
C ALA A 173 5.76 -4.30 -4.26
N ILE A 174 5.69 -4.96 -3.10
CA ILE A 174 6.42 -4.51 -1.89
C ILE A 174 7.93 -4.56 -2.10
N LYS A 175 8.46 -5.62 -2.71
CA LYS A 175 9.90 -5.73 -3.02
C LYS A 175 10.33 -4.65 -4.00
N LEU A 176 9.56 -4.41 -5.06
CA LEU A 176 9.82 -3.34 -6.02
C LEU A 176 9.85 -1.97 -5.34
N LEU A 177 8.87 -1.68 -4.47
CA LEU A 177 8.81 -0.44 -3.71
C LEU A 177 10.08 -0.22 -2.88
N ILE A 178 10.52 -1.24 -2.14
CA ILE A 178 11.74 -1.16 -1.32
C ILE A 178 12.97 -0.89 -2.20
N ASN A 179 13.09 -1.57 -3.34
CA ASN A 179 14.20 -1.39 -4.26
C ASN A 179 14.25 0.04 -4.83
N VAL A 180 13.13 0.53 -5.36
CA VAL A 180 13.01 1.89 -5.91
C VAL A 180 13.30 2.94 -4.83
N TYR A 181 12.83 2.72 -3.60
CA TYR A 181 13.10 3.62 -2.48
C TYR A 181 14.60 3.68 -2.14
N ASN A 182 15.27 2.54 -2.10
CA ASN A 182 16.70 2.45 -1.81
C ASN A 182 17.52 3.13 -2.92
N GLU A 183 17.20 2.86 -4.19
CA GLU A 183 17.84 3.50 -5.35
C GLU A 183 17.73 5.03 -5.25
N ARG A 184 16.52 5.57 -5.04
CA ARG A 184 16.30 7.02 -4.87
C ARG A 184 17.02 7.61 -3.65
N SER A 185 17.23 6.82 -2.61
CA SER A 185 17.92 7.27 -1.39
C SER A 185 19.43 7.37 -1.58
N VAL A 186 20.02 6.55 -2.45
CA VAL A 186 21.45 6.64 -2.80
C VAL A 186 21.76 7.97 -3.49
N TYR A 187 20.90 8.43 -4.40
CA TYR A 187 21.09 9.67 -5.15
C TYR A 187 20.71 10.96 -4.39
N LYS A 188 20.27 10.84 -3.13
CA LYS A 188 19.94 11.99 -2.27
C LYS A 188 21.04 12.35 -1.26
N ASN A 189 22.08 11.52 -1.16
CA ASN A 189 23.31 11.78 -0.42
C ASN A 189 24.44 12.12 -1.40
#